data_AF-A0A352RYM0-F1
#
_entry.id   AF-A0A352RYM0-F1
#
_cell.length_a   1.000
_cell.length_b   1.000
_cell.length_c   1.000
_cell.angle_alpha   90.00
_cell.angle_beta   90.00
_cell.angle_gamma   90.00
#
_symmetry.space_group_name_H-M   'P 1'
#
loop_
_entity.id
_entity.type
_entity.pdbx_description
1 polymer ?
#
loop_
_entity_poly.entity_id
_entity_poly.type
_entity_poly.pdbx_seq_one_letter_code
_entity_poly.pdbx_strand_id
1 'polypeptide(L)'
;IALMDGVVMGGGMGISQGARLRIVTERTKMAMPETNIGLFPDVGGGWFLARTQGHIGEYLGLTGAVIGAADAIYAKLADAYLPTNAIAEMVASLQARQFTSGEAVLEQIASFTRQHADACVPSTSQLASNAALIDSLFAGASAQAILAAVSDADGDWAAQ
;
A
#
# COMPACT_ATOMS: atom_id res chain seq x y z
N ILE A 1 8.19 -13.23 -0.15
CA ILE A 1 7.64 -12.56 1.05
C ILE A 1 8.35 -11.23 1.15
N ALA A 2 7.61 -10.14 1.34
CA ALA A 2 8.16 -8.81 1.58
C ALA A 2 7.72 -8.33 2.97
N LEU A 3 8.67 -8.05 3.84
CA LEU A 3 8.45 -7.37 5.13
C LEU A 3 8.70 -5.88 4.90
N MET A 4 7.65 -5.07 4.92
CA MET A 4 7.65 -3.65 4.58
C MET A 4 7.69 -2.78 5.85
N ASP A 5 8.63 -3.08 6.76
CA ASP A 5 8.77 -2.39 8.06
C ASP A 5 9.59 -1.09 7.95
N GLY A 6 8.92 0.01 7.60
CA GLY A 6 9.54 1.34 7.47
C GLY A 6 9.22 2.02 6.15
N VAL A 7 10.15 2.82 5.64
CA VAL A 7 9.99 3.57 4.39
C VAL A 7 10.15 2.63 3.18
N VAL A 8 9.11 2.54 2.36
CA VAL A 8 9.06 1.69 1.16
C VAL A 8 8.59 2.54 -0.02
N MET A 9 9.55 3.10 -0.75
CA MET A 9 9.28 4.03 -1.85
C MET A 9 10.01 3.63 -3.13
N GLY A 10 9.47 4.02 -4.28
CA GLY A 10 10.04 3.77 -5.61
C GLY A 10 10.43 2.32 -5.83
N GLY A 11 11.73 2.06 -6.03
CA GLY A 11 12.24 0.70 -6.21
C GLY A 11 11.88 -0.26 -5.07
N GLY A 12 11.81 0.21 -3.82
CA GLY A 12 11.39 -0.60 -2.67
C GLY A 12 9.93 -1.04 -2.77
N MET A 13 9.06 -0.14 -3.25
CA MET A 13 7.68 -0.47 -3.59
C MET A 13 7.67 -1.52 -4.70
N GLY A 14 8.28 -1.22 -5.85
CA GLY A 14 8.25 -2.12 -7.01
C GLY A 14 8.76 -3.54 -6.74
N ILE A 15 9.87 -3.69 -6.02
CA ILE A 15 10.40 -5.02 -5.65
C ILE A 15 9.43 -5.76 -4.72
N SER A 16 8.83 -5.05 -3.76
CA SER A 16 7.89 -5.65 -2.80
C SER A 16 6.62 -6.14 -3.50
N GLN A 17 6.17 -5.45 -4.55
CA GLN A 17 4.97 -5.81 -5.32
C GLN A 17 5.12 -7.12 -6.12
N GLY A 18 6.35 -7.60 -6.33
CA GLY A 18 6.61 -8.93 -6.89
C GLY A 18 6.46 -10.08 -5.88
N ALA A 19 6.29 -9.78 -4.58
CA ALA A 19 6.16 -10.80 -3.55
C ALA A 19 4.73 -11.38 -3.50
N ARG A 20 4.65 -12.70 -3.28
CA ARG A 20 3.38 -13.40 -3.04
C ARG A 20 2.66 -13.02 -1.74
N LEU A 21 3.41 -12.48 -0.77
CA LEU A 21 2.88 -12.04 0.52
C LEU A 21 3.67 -10.80 0.94
N ARG A 22 2.95 -9.69 1.13
CA ARG A 22 3.45 -8.36 1.47
C ARG A 22 2.88 -7.97 2.83
N ILE A 23 3.76 -7.77 3.79
CA ILE A 23 3.41 -7.57 5.20
C ILE A 23 3.83 -6.17 5.60
N VAL A 24 2.88 -5.41 6.14
CA VAL A 24 3.09 -4.05 6.66
C VAL A 24 3.07 -4.03 8.18
N THR A 25 3.65 -2.98 8.74
CA THR A 25 3.74 -2.72 10.19
C THR A 25 3.24 -1.31 10.49
N GLU A 26 3.16 -0.95 11.76
CA GLU A 26 2.84 0.41 12.20
C GLU A 26 3.87 1.46 11.72
N ARG A 27 5.05 1.01 11.30
CA ARG A 27 6.15 1.88 10.81
C ARG A 27 6.13 2.05 9.29
N THR A 28 5.31 1.29 8.58
CA THR A 28 5.22 1.35 7.12
C THR A 28 4.86 2.75 6.65
N LYS A 29 5.66 3.28 5.72
CA LYS A 29 5.40 4.50 4.95
C LYS A 29 5.67 4.19 3.49
N MET A 30 4.60 4.04 2.72
CA MET A 30 4.65 3.65 1.30
C MET A 30 4.31 4.83 0.39
N ALA A 31 5.06 5.04 -0.69
CA ALA A 31 4.76 6.06 -1.69
C ALA A 31 5.45 5.77 -3.03
N MET A 32 4.96 6.43 -4.09
CA MET A 32 5.64 6.55 -5.38
C MET A 32 5.91 8.03 -5.67
N PRO A 33 6.96 8.64 -5.06
CA PRO A 33 7.19 10.09 -5.14
C PRO A 33 7.92 10.52 -6.42
N GLU A 34 8.01 9.66 -7.45
CA GLU A 34 8.78 9.89 -8.68
C GLU A 34 8.31 11.14 -9.44
N THR A 35 7.00 11.46 -9.41
CA THR A 35 6.45 12.66 -10.05
C THR A 35 7.03 13.94 -9.47
N ASN A 36 7.38 13.96 -8.18
CA ASN A 36 8.00 15.11 -7.52
C ASN A 36 9.43 15.39 -7.98
N ILE A 37 10.08 14.42 -8.62
CA ILE A 37 11.43 14.55 -9.19
C ILE A 37 11.43 14.55 -10.72
N GLY A 38 10.26 14.71 -11.34
CA GLY A 38 10.11 14.75 -12.80
C GLY A 38 10.22 13.37 -13.47
N LEU A 39 9.99 12.29 -12.73
CA LEU A 39 9.94 10.91 -13.22
C LEU A 39 8.50 10.37 -13.13
N PHE A 40 8.22 9.24 -13.79
CA PHE A 40 6.95 8.53 -13.67
C PHE A 40 7.07 7.35 -12.70
N PRO A 41 5.98 6.81 -12.13
CA PRO A 41 6.02 5.63 -11.28
C PRO A 41 6.63 4.41 -12.02
N ASP A 42 7.86 4.07 -11.68
CA ASP A 42 8.67 3.05 -12.32
C ASP A 42 8.56 1.68 -11.62
N VAL A 43 9.46 0.73 -11.94
CA VAL A 43 9.53 -0.63 -11.34
C VAL A 43 8.18 -1.34 -11.22
N GLY A 44 7.38 -1.25 -12.30
CA GLY A 44 6.04 -1.87 -12.35
C GLY A 44 4.93 -1.04 -11.71
N GLY A 45 5.19 0.23 -11.35
CA GLY A 45 4.22 1.23 -10.86
C GLY A 45 2.92 1.22 -11.64
N GLY A 46 3.02 1.39 -12.96
CA GLY A 46 1.85 1.34 -13.85
C GLY A 46 1.09 0.01 -13.81
N TRP A 47 1.72 -1.11 -13.44
CA TRP A 47 1.03 -2.41 -13.35
C TRP A 47 0.26 -2.57 -12.04
N PHE A 48 0.87 -2.27 -10.89
CA PHE A 48 0.22 -2.48 -9.60
C PHE A 48 -0.72 -1.34 -9.22
N LEU A 49 -0.41 -0.08 -9.59
CA LEU A 49 -1.30 1.06 -9.32
C LEU A 49 -2.59 0.94 -10.13
N ALA A 50 -2.52 0.51 -11.38
CA ALA A 50 -3.71 0.28 -12.23
C ALA A 50 -4.62 -0.88 -11.77
N ARG A 51 -4.21 -1.64 -10.74
CA ARG A 51 -5.00 -2.75 -10.14
C ARG A 51 -5.53 -2.41 -8.75
N THR A 52 -5.25 -1.20 -8.27
CA THR A 52 -5.98 -0.64 -7.14
C THR A 52 -7.45 -0.43 -7.53
N GLN A 53 -8.31 -0.26 -6.53
CA GLN A 53 -9.73 -0.04 -6.77
C GLN A 53 -10.01 1.43 -7.10
N GLY A 54 -11.01 1.66 -7.95
CA GLY A 54 -11.40 3.01 -8.36
C GLY A 54 -10.24 3.76 -9.02
N HIS A 55 -10.04 5.00 -8.61
CA HIS A 55 -8.95 5.87 -9.09
C HIS A 55 -7.85 6.11 -8.04
N ILE A 56 -7.72 5.18 -7.08
CA ILE A 56 -6.66 5.23 -6.06
C ILE A 56 -5.27 5.19 -6.69
N GLY A 57 -5.07 4.42 -7.75
CA GLY A 57 -3.78 4.25 -8.41
C GLY A 57 -3.30 5.55 -9.05
N GLU A 58 -4.20 6.26 -9.71
CA GLU A 58 -3.99 7.58 -10.28
C GLU A 58 -3.70 8.60 -9.19
N TYR A 59 -4.48 8.61 -8.10
CA TYR A 59 -4.22 9.47 -6.96
C TYR A 59 -2.81 9.27 -6.39
N LEU A 60 -2.45 8.02 -6.04
CA LEU A 60 -1.15 7.71 -5.45
C LEU A 60 0.01 7.99 -6.42
N GLY A 61 -0.17 7.67 -7.71
CA GLY A 61 0.86 7.85 -8.72
C GLY A 61 1.08 9.31 -9.13
N LEU A 62 0.04 10.15 -9.13
CA LEU A 62 0.15 11.55 -9.51
C LEU A 62 0.61 12.43 -8.35
N THR A 63 0.05 12.22 -7.15
CA THR A 63 0.33 13.05 -5.96
C THR A 63 1.59 12.63 -5.22
N GLY A 64 2.02 11.37 -5.36
CA GLY A 64 3.09 10.81 -4.54
C GLY A 64 2.72 10.69 -3.07
N ALA A 65 1.43 10.66 -2.74
CA ALA A 65 0.93 10.58 -1.37
C ALA A 65 1.56 9.42 -0.58
N VAL A 66 1.91 9.69 0.68
CA VAL A 66 2.45 8.70 1.59
C VAL A 66 1.31 8.00 2.31
N ILE A 67 1.25 6.68 2.19
CA ILE A 67 0.23 5.83 2.81
C ILE A 67 0.81 4.94 3.90
N GLY A 68 0.01 4.68 4.94
CA GLY A 68 0.34 3.77 6.03
C GLY A 68 -0.14 2.34 5.79
N ALA A 69 -0.02 1.49 6.81
CA ALA A 69 -0.38 0.08 6.72
C ALA A 69 -1.85 -0.17 6.32
N ALA A 70 -2.80 0.49 6.98
CA ALA A 70 -4.23 0.28 6.71
C ALA A 70 -4.61 0.71 5.29
N ASP A 71 -4.10 1.86 4.84
CA ASP A 71 -4.28 2.36 3.48
C ASP A 71 -3.65 1.42 2.44
N ALA A 72 -2.44 0.89 2.71
CA ALA A 72 -1.77 -0.04 1.81
C ALA A 72 -2.55 -1.36 1.63
N ILE A 73 -3.13 -1.90 2.71
CA ILE A 73 -4.00 -3.08 2.62
C ILE A 73 -5.30 -2.73 1.89
N TYR A 74 -5.91 -1.58 2.19
CA TYR A 74 -7.12 -1.12 1.52
C TYR A 74 -6.91 -0.96 -0.01
N ALA A 75 -5.78 -0.40 -0.42
CA ALA A 75 -5.38 -0.25 -1.82
C ALA A 75 -4.93 -1.57 -2.49
N LYS A 76 -4.90 -2.70 -1.78
CA LYS A 76 -4.35 -3.98 -2.25
C LYS A 76 -2.85 -3.94 -2.60
N LEU A 77 -2.13 -2.98 -2.03
CA LEU A 77 -0.67 -2.84 -2.12
C LEU A 77 0.06 -3.62 -1.03
N ALA A 78 -0.65 -4.04 0.02
CA ALA A 78 -0.21 -4.99 1.03
C ALA A 78 -1.29 -6.04 1.28
N ASP A 79 -0.89 -7.19 1.86
CA ASP A 79 -1.78 -8.33 2.07
C ASP A 79 -2.14 -8.51 3.55
N ALA A 80 -1.22 -8.18 4.47
CA ALA A 80 -1.43 -8.39 5.89
C ALA A 80 -0.65 -7.41 6.76
N TYR A 81 -1.13 -7.23 7.98
CA TYR A 81 -0.46 -6.46 9.02
C TYR A 81 0.21 -7.38 10.05
N LEU A 82 1.39 -7.00 10.51
CA LEU A 82 2.05 -7.59 11.67
C LEU A 82 2.71 -6.46 12.46
N PRO A 83 2.49 -6.34 13.78
CA PRO A 83 3.16 -5.32 14.56
C PRO A 83 4.67 -5.58 14.61
N THR A 84 5.49 -4.53 14.58
CA THR A 84 6.96 -4.65 14.51
C THR A 84 7.52 -5.52 15.63
N ASN A 85 6.93 -5.49 16.83
CA ASN A 85 7.36 -6.29 17.98
C ASN A 85 7.13 -7.80 17.81
N ALA A 86 6.23 -8.24 16.93
CA ALA A 86 5.96 -9.65 16.66
C ALA A 86 6.84 -10.24 15.53
N ILE A 87 7.59 -9.41 14.80
CA ILE A 87 8.44 -9.86 13.68
C ILE A 87 9.50 -10.85 14.17
N ALA A 88 10.18 -10.55 15.27
CA ALA A 88 11.25 -11.40 15.78
C ALA A 88 10.74 -12.80 16.15
N GLU A 89 9.55 -12.88 16.76
CA GLU A 89 8.90 -14.14 17.10
C GLU A 89 8.48 -14.92 15.85
N MET A 90 7.88 -14.24 14.87
CA MET A 90 7.53 -14.86 13.59
C MET A 90 8.76 -15.44 12.88
N VAL A 91 9.87 -14.68 12.80
CA VAL A 91 11.13 -15.15 12.19
C VAL A 91 11.70 -16.34 12.95
N ALA A 92 11.75 -16.30 14.29
CA ALA A 92 12.22 -17.41 15.11
C ALA A 92 11.37 -18.67 14.88
N SER A 93 10.05 -18.53 14.77
CA SER A 93 9.14 -19.64 14.46
C SER A 93 9.39 -20.24 13.07
N LEU A 94 9.80 -19.45 12.08
CA LEU A 94 10.16 -19.94 10.75
C LEU A 94 11.50 -20.69 10.77
N GLN A 95 12.46 -20.25 11.59
CA GLN A 95 13.76 -20.90 11.71
C GLN A 95 13.69 -22.23 12.46
N ALA A 96 12.78 -22.34 13.43
CA ALA A 96 12.65 -23.52 14.29
C ALA A 96 11.94 -24.72 13.64
N ARG A 97 11.37 -24.56 12.43
CA ARG A 97 10.53 -25.56 11.78
C ARG A 97 11.07 -25.92 10.41
N GLN A 98 10.89 -27.17 10.01
CA GLN A 98 11.06 -27.59 8.63
C GLN A 98 9.71 -27.50 7.91
N PHE A 99 9.71 -26.93 6.72
CA PHE A 99 8.51 -26.78 5.89
C PHE A 99 8.61 -27.68 4.67
N THR A 100 7.50 -28.33 4.33
CA THR A 100 7.39 -29.21 3.17
C THR A 100 7.11 -28.46 1.86
N SER A 101 6.70 -27.19 1.93
CA SER A 101 6.39 -26.35 0.77
C SER A 101 6.43 -24.85 1.11
N GLY A 102 6.46 -24.00 0.07
CA GLY A 102 6.31 -22.55 0.21
C GLY A 102 4.94 -22.14 0.78
N GLU A 103 3.87 -22.85 0.44
CA GLU A 103 2.53 -22.58 1.01
C GLU A 103 2.50 -22.82 2.51
N ALA A 104 3.20 -23.85 3.01
CA ALA A 104 3.31 -24.11 4.44
C ALA A 104 4.03 -22.96 5.19
N VAL A 105 5.02 -22.33 4.55
CA VAL A 105 5.68 -21.13 5.07
C VAL A 105 4.72 -19.95 5.12
N LEU A 106 3.94 -19.72 4.05
CA LEU A 106 2.97 -18.64 3.99
C LEU A 106 1.86 -18.79 5.03
N GLU A 107 1.35 -20.01 5.21
CA GLU A 107 0.32 -20.29 6.22
C GLU A 107 0.84 -20.08 7.64
N GLN A 108 2.10 -20.44 7.90
CA GLN A 108 2.74 -20.16 9.19
C GLN A 108 2.75 -18.66 9.47
N ILE A 109 3.14 -17.84 8.49
CA ILE A 109 3.14 -16.38 8.64
C ILE A 109 1.71 -15.83 8.79
N ALA A 110 0.77 -16.33 7.99
CA ALA A 110 -0.63 -15.95 8.07
C ALA A 110 -1.23 -16.23 9.46
N SER A 111 -0.76 -17.28 10.16
CA SER A 111 -1.18 -17.54 11.53
C SER A 111 -0.80 -16.43 12.51
N PHE A 112 0.36 -15.78 12.33
CA PHE A 112 0.78 -14.62 13.12
C PHE A 112 -0.05 -13.38 12.76
N THR A 113 -0.21 -13.09 11.47
CA THR A 113 -0.93 -11.89 11.05
C THR A 113 -2.41 -11.92 11.44
N ARG A 114 -3.05 -13.10 11.42
CA ARG A 114 -4.44 -13.27 11.89
C ARG A 114 -4.62 -12.94 13.37
N GLN A 115 -3.63 -13.18 14.22
CA GLN A 115 -3.69 -12.83 15.64
C GLN A 115 -3.69 -11.32 15.87
N HIS A 116 -3.27 -10.54 14.88
CA HIS A 116 -3.16 -9.09 14.95
C HIS A 116 -4.05 -8.36 13.94
N ALA A 117 -4.99 -9.05 13.30
CA ALA A 117 -5.84 -8.48 12.26
C ALA A 117 -6.63 -7.26 12.75
N ASP A 118 -7.11 -7.29 14.00
CA ASP A 118 -7.90 -6.20 14.59
C ASP A 118 -7.08 -4.93 14.87
N ALA A 119 -5.74 -5.02 14.89
CA ALA A 119 -4.87 -3.88 15.12
C ALA A 119 -4.70 -2.98 13.88
N CYS A 120 -5.14 -3.44 12.71
CA CYS A 120 -5.05 -2.68 11.46
C CYS A 120 -6.31 -2.95 10.63
N VAL A 121 -7.26 -2.01 10.68
CA VAL A 121 -8.56 -2.13 10.02
C VAL A 121 -8.55 -1.31 8.72
N PRO A 122 -8.47 -1.94 7.52
CA PRO A 122 -8.31 -1.20 6.27
C PRO A 122 -9.48 -0.27 5.94
N SER A 123 -10.70 -0.64 6.38
CA SER A 123 -11.91 0.14 6.11
C SER A 123 -12.00 1.45 6.90
N THR A 124 -11.18 1.63 7.93
CA THR A 124 -11.12 2.88 8.73
C THR A 124 -9.92 3.75 8.33
N SER A 125 -9.25 3.41 7.23
CA SER A 125 -8.08 4.13 6.74
C SER A 125 -8.46 5.50 6.13
N GLN A 126 -7.49 6.40 5.99
CA GLN A 126 -7.72 7.72 5.39
C GLN A 126 -8.09 7.58 3.92
N LEU A 127 -7.43 6.65 3.23
CA LEU A 127 -7.71 6.33 1.85
C LEU A 127 -9.13 5.76 1.69
N ALA A 128 -9.57 4.91 2.61
CA ALA A 128 -10.94 4.41 2.61
C ALA A 128 -11.98 5.53 2.83
N SER A 129 -11.68 6.45 3.75
CA SER A 129 -12.57 7.57 4.07
C SER A 129 -12.72 8.55 2.91
N ASN A 130 -11.69 8.71 2.09
CA ASN A 130 -11.66 9.62 0.96
C ASN A 130 -11.88 8.94 -0.41
N ALA A 131 -12.17 7.63 -0.44
CA ALA A 131 -12.23 6.86 -1.68
C ALA A 131 -13.23 7.42 -2.70
N ALA A 132 -14.43 7.81 -2.26
CA ALA A 132 -15.44 8.38 -3.15
C ALA A 132 -15.03 9.75 -3.72
N LEU A 133 -14.31 10.55 -2.93
CA LEU A 133 -13.79 11.83 -3.36
C LEU A 133 -12.65 11.65 -4.38
N ILE A 134 -11.73 10.72 -4.10
CA ILE A 134 -10.67 10.32 -5.02
C ILE A 134 -11.27 9.85 -6.34
N ASP A 135 -12.24 8.95 -6.29
CA ASP A 135 -12.89 8.41 -7.49
C ASP A 135 -13.54 9.52 -8.33
N SER A 136 -14.16 10.52 -7.68
CA SER A 136 -14.75 11.64 -8.40
C SER A 136 -13.70 12.56 -9.04
N LEU A 137 -12.63 12.89 -8.32
CA LEU A 137 -11.67 13.91 -8.75
C LEU A 137 -10.61 13.37 -9.72
N PHE A 138 -10.29 12.07 -9.62
CA PHE A 138 -9.25 11.42 -10.42
C PHE A 138 -9.80 10.63 -11.62
N ALA A 139 -11.10 10.74 -11.93
CA ALA A 139 -11.74 10.05 -13.07
C ALA A 139 -11.42 10.66 -14.46
N GLY A 140 -10.72 11.80 -14.52
CA GLY A 140 -10.41 12.47 -15.77
C GLY A 140 -9.51 11.65 -16.70
N ALA A 141 -9.79 11.63 -18.00
CA ALA A 141 -9.00 10.90 -19.00
C ALA A 141 -7.60 11.50 -19.28
N SER A 142 -7.26 12.63 -18.65
CA SER A 142 -5.96 13.29 -18.75
C SER A 142 -5.58 13.96 -17.44
N ALA A 143 -4.28 14.17 -17.23
CA ALA A 143 -3.78 14.89 -16.07
C ALA A 143 -4.36 16.32 -16.00
N GLN A 144 -4.57 16.97 -17.13
CA GLN A 144 -5.20 18.30 -17.19
C GLN A 144 -6.67 18.27 -16.74
N ALA A 145 -7.42 17.23 -17.12
CA ALA A 145 -8.80 17.09 -16.70
C ALA A 145 -8.91 16.79 -15.19
N ILE A 146 -8.01 15.95 -14.66
CA ILE A 146 -7.90 15.68 -13.22
C ILE A 146 -7.54 16.96 -12.46
N LEU A 147 -6.54 17.71 -12.93
CA LEU A 147 -6.12 18.95 -12.28
C LEU A 147 -7.23 19.99 -12.24
N ALA A 148 -8.00 20.13 -13.33
CA ALA A 148 -9.16 21.02 -13.36
C ALA A 148 -10.23 20.60 -12.34
N ALA A 149 -10.56 19.30 -12.28
CA ALA A 149 -11.53 18.78 -11.33
C ALA A 149 -11.11 19.00 -9.87
N VAL A 150 -9.83 18.76 -9.54
CA VAL A 150 -9.28 19.01 -8.21
C VAL A 150 -9.27 20.51 -7.88
N SER A 151 -8.94 21.37 -8.83
CA SER A 151 -8.88 22.83 -8.63
C SER A 151 -10.24 23.47 -8.41
N ASP A 152 -11.29 22.91 -9.02
CA ASP A 152 -12.68 23.37 -8.88
C ASP A 152 -13.38 22.78 -7.63
N ALA A 153 -12.75 21.82 -6.94
CA ALA A 153 -13.33 21.17 -5.79
C ALA A 153 -13.17 22.03 -4.52
N ASP A 154 -14.27 22.24 -3.80
CA ASP A 154 -14.25 22.89 -2.49
C ASP A 154 -13.78 21.92 -1.39
N GLY A 155 -12.98 22.42 -0.45
CA GLY A 155 -12.66 21.74 0.81
C GLY A 155 -11.18 21.47 1.06
N ASP A 156 -10.82 21.34 2.35
CA ASP A 156 -9.44 21.25 2.83
C ASP A 156 -8.67 20.02 2.30
N TRP A 157 -9.35 18.97 1.82
CA TRP A 157 -8.68 17.79 1.26
C TRP A 157 -8.16 18.03 -0.16
N ALA A 158 -8.95 18.70 -1.01
CA ALA A 158 -8.53 18.98 -2.39
C ALA A 158 -7.42 20.04 -2.46
N ALA A 159 -7.28 20.86 -1.42
CA ALA A 159 -6.25 21.89 -1.30
C ALA A 159 -4.88 21.38 -0.82
N GLN A 160 -4.77 20.13 -0.33
CA GLN A 160 -3.53 19.51 0.17
C GLN A 160 -2.65 19.00 -0.98
#